data_AF-A0A7W0AS82-F1
#
_entry.id   AF-A0A7W0AS82-F1
#
_cell.length_a   1.000
_cell.length_b   1.000
_cell.length_c   1.000
_cell.angle_alpha   90.00
_cell.angle_beta   90.00
_cell.angle_gamma   90.00
#
_symmetry.space_group_name_H-M   'P 1'
#
loop_
_entity.id
_entity.type
_entity.pdbx_description
1 polymer ?
#
loop_
_entity_poly.entity_id
_entity_poly.type
_entity_poly.pdbx_seq_one_letter_code
_entity_poly.pdbx_strand_id
1 'polypeptide(L)' 'ETLKTAISEYINYSNTTRIKLTLKGLSPVQYRTQSLT' A
#
# COMPACT_ATOMS: atom_id res chain seq x y z
N GLU A 1 14.77 10.06 -16.14
CA GLU A 1 14.67 8.76 -15.42
C GLU A 1 14.26 8.86 -13.95
N THR A 2 14.57 9.92 -13.19
CA THR A 2 14.34 9.95 -11.72
C THR A 2 12.87 10.06 -11.29
N LEU A 3 12.04 10.82 -12.02
CA LEU A 3 10.65 11.06 -11.63
C LEU A 3 9.77 9.81 -11.71
N LYS A 4 9.93 8.99 -12.76
CA LYS A 4 9.14 7.76 -12.94
C LYS A 4 9.41 6.76 -11.83
N THR A 5 10.69 6.60 -11.46
CA THR A 5 11.10 5.74 -10.35
C THR A 5 10.51 6.21 -9.03
N ALA A 6 10.65 7.51 -8.72
CA ALA A 6 10.08 8.08 -7.49
C ALA A 6 8.55 7.91 -7.39
N ILE A 7 7.83 8.06 -8.51
CA ILE A 7 6.38 7.82 -8.57
C ILE A 7 6.07 6.35 -8.32
N SER A 8 6.81 5.43 -8.94
CA SER A 8 6.60 3.99 -8.77
C SER A 8 6.85 3.54 -7.33
N GLU A 9 7.93 4.03 -6.72
CA GLU A 9 8.26 3.77 -5.31
C GLU A 9 7.18 4.31 -4.37
N TYR A 10 6.68 5.51 -4.63
CA TYR A 10 5.60 6.11 -3.83
C TYR A 10 4.28 5.31 -3.94
N ILE A 11 3.94 4.83 -5.14
CA ILE A 11 2.78 3.97 -5.37
C ILE A 11 2.94 2.65 -4.63
N ASN A 12 4.12 2.03 -4.70
CA ASN A 12 4.39 0.78 -4.00
C ASN A 12 4.26 0.97 -2.48
N TYR A 13 4.97 1.94 -1.91
CA TYR A 13 4.90 2.27 -0.49
C TYR A 13 3.46 2.49 -0.03
N SER A 14 2.68 3.28 -0.78
CA SER A 14 1.30 3.60 -0.44
C SER A 14 0.36 2.39 -0.46
N ASN A 15 0.63 1.39 -1.30
CA ASN A 15 -0.24 0.21 -1.44
C ASN A 15 0.17 -0.95 -0.53
N THR A 16 1.47 -1.15 -0.30
CA THR A 16 1.99 -2.38 0.31
C THR A 16 2.56 -2.15 1.70
N THR A 17 3.15 -0.98 1.96
CA THR A 17 3.90 -0.71 3.20
C THR A 17 3.15 0.21 4.15
N ARG A 18 2.38 1.17 3.64
CA ARG A 18 1.75 2.22 4.44
C ARG A 18 0.63 1.67 5.32
N ILE A 19 0.88 1.58 6.63
CA ILE A 19 -0.12 1.16 7.62
C ILE A 19 -1.04 2.34 7.98
N LYS A 20 -2.35 2.09 8.04
CA LYS A 20 -3.35 3.03 8.60
C LYS A 20 -3.98 2.41 9.84
N LEU A 21 -4.18 3.21 10.89
CA LEU A 21 -4.89 2.78 12.10
C LEU A 21 -6.30 2.25 11.78
N THR A 22 -6.99 2.84 10.81
CA THR A 22 -8.31 2.40 10.35
C THR A 22 -8.31 1.02 9.69
N LEU A 23 -7.15 0.55 9.22
CA LEU A 23 -7.00 -0.77 8.59
C LEU A 23 -6.59 -1.85 9.59
N LYS A 24 -6.68 -1.59 10.90
CA LYS A 24 -6.39 -2.56 11.97
C LYS A 24 -4.98 -3.18 11.85
N GLY A 25 -4.00 -2.38 11.44
CA GLY A 25 -2.62 -2.82 11.28
C GLY A 25 -2.29 -3.48 9.93
N LEU A 26 -3.27 -3.62 9.03
CA LEU A 26 -3.06 -4.18 7.69
C LEU A 26 -2.58 -3.12 6.70
N SER A 27 -1.79 -3.54 5.71
CA SER A 27 -1.54 -2.73 4.53
C SER A 27 -2.80 -2.62 3.65
N PRO A 28 -2.90 -1.62 2.77
CA PRO A 28 -4.05 -1.45 1.89
C PRO A 28 -4.36 -2.65 1.00
N VAL A 29 -3.33 -3.34 0.49
CA VAL A 29 -3.52 -4.58 -0.27
C VAL A 29 -4.05 -5.70 0.63
N GLN A 30 -3.45 -5.91 1.80
CA GLN A 30 -3.88 -6.94 2.75
C GLN A 30 -5.34 -6.73 3.19
N TYR A 31 -5.73 -5.49 3.47
CA TYR A 31 -7.10 -5.15 3.85
C TYR A 31 -8.10 -5.46 2.73
N ARG A 32 -7.76 -5.18 1.46
CA ARG A 32 -8.64 -5.48 0.31
C ARG A 32 -8.78 -6.98 0.09
N THR A 33 -7.70 -7.75 0.29
CA THR A 33 -7.72 -9.21 0.10
C THR A 33 -8.37 -9.94 1.26
N GLN A 34 -8.40 -9.35 2.47
CA GLN A 34 -9.07 -9.94 3.63
C GLN A 34 -10.58 -10.15 3.40
N SER A 35 -11.23 -9.26 2.63
CA SER A 35 -12.67 -9.41 2.33
C SER A 35 -12.98 -10.56 1.37
N LEU A 36 -11.98 -11.18 0.76
CA LEU A 36 -12.12 -12.31 -0.17
C LEU A 36 -11.89 -13.67 0.52
N THR A 37 -11.60 -13.67 1.82
CA THR A 37 -11.55 -14.83 2.72
C THR A 37 -12.79 -14.85 3.59
#